data_AF-A0A7R9ZQB5-F1
#
_entry.id   AF-A0A7R9ZQB5-F1
#
_cell.length_a   1.000
_cell.length_b   1.000
_cell.length_c   1.000
_cell.angle_alpha   90.00
_cell.angle_beta   90.00
_cell.angle_gamma   90.00
#
_symmetry.space_group_name_H-M   'P 1'
#
loop_
_entity.id
_entity.type
_entity.pdbx_description
1 polymer ?
#
loop_
_entity_poly.entity_id
_entity_poly.type
_entity_poly.pdbx_seq_one_letter_code
_entity_poly.pdbx_strand_id
1 'polypeptide(L)'
;TAAQEAIHVRLGHMLWEMAAAVEDAGGEIASSASSSSSSDWMIYLSASQLNTVAKRRREPLLCVALGTMNLRAAKLSISKSAFYPAVELLEFGITNLPSEEQWDSKFYNITLELYTTLAETEYYLGHTEKSKEAIRQVMDHANRSNYDKYRVQLLLGDMAAMDLKRDYDHAQSVYIDILRQYGYKNLNKKVGWFRLARERRRLRRDFPKLTWRDIPDIPNLEVPEAEDVRGGGKSRR
;
A
#
# COMPACT_ATOMS: atom_id res chain seq x y z
N THR A 1 -30.03 -21.26 -9.59
CA THR A 1 -31.17 -21.14 -8.65
C THR A 1 -30.67 -20.62 -7.31
N ALA A 2 -31.52 -20.04 -6.47
CA ALA A 2 -31.11 -19.51 -5.15
C ALA A 2 -30.39 -20.56 -4.26
N ALA A 3 -30.75 -21.84 -4.39
CA ALA A 3 -30.07 -22.94 -3.71
C ALA A 3 -28.59 -23.09 -4.16
N GLN A 4 -28.31 -22.93 -5.46
CA GLN A 4 -26.95 -22.99 -5.98
C GLN A 4 -26.08 -21.84 -5.46
N GLU A 5 -26.66 -20.64 -5.36
CA GLU A 5 -25.96 -19.47 -4.78
C GLU A 5 -25.66 -19.68 -3.30
N ALA A 6 -26.61 -20.21 -2.53
CA ALA A 6 -26.39 -20.54 -1.12
C ALA A 6 -25.25 -21.56 -0.93
N ILE A 7 -25.10 -22.52 -1.85
CA ILE A 7 -23.98 -23.47 -1.85
C ILE A 7 -22.65 -22.73 -2.08
N HIS A 8 -22.58 -21.85 -3.07
CA HIS A 8 -21.35 -21.09 -3.36
C HIS A 8 -20.94 -20.19 -2.19
N VAL A 9 -21.89 -19.49 -1.56
CA VAL A 9 -21.62 -18.67 -0.36
C VAL A 9 -21.09 -19.54 0.77
N ARG A 10 -21.80 -20.64 1.10
CA ARG A 10 -21.42 -21.52 2.21
C ARG A 10 -20.08 -22.20 1.98
N LEU A 11 -19.81 -22.65 0.76
CA LEU A 11 -18.53 -23.23 0.38
C LEU A 11 -17.40 -22.20 0.48
N GLY A 12 -17.63 -20.98 -0.02
CA GLY A 12 -16.66 -19.88 0.09
C GLY A 12 -16.32 -19.54 1.53
N HIS A 13 -17.33 -19.45 2.42
CA HIS A 13 -17.11 -19.23 3.85
C HIS A 13 -16.38 -20.38 4.53
N MET A 14 -16.75 -21.63 4.25
CA MET A 14 -16.11 -22.80 4.85
C MET A 14 -14.63 -22.90 4.47
N LEU A 15 -14.31 -22.73 3.18
CA LEU A 15 -12.93 -22.76 2.70
C LEU A 15 -12.10 -21.62 3.29
N TRP A 16 -12.72 -20.46 3.50
CA TRP A 16 -12.09 -19.33 4.18
C TRP A 16 -11.75 -19.64 5.64
N GLU A 17 -12.71 -20.16 6.40
CA GLU A 17 -12.49 -20.55 7.80
C GLU A 17 -11.41 -21.62 7.93
N MET A 18 -11.39 -22.60 7.01
CA MET A 18 -10.33 -23.60 6.96
C MET A 18 -8.97 -22.99 6.66
N ALA A 19 -8.88 -22.05 5.72
CA ALA A 19 -7.62 -21.36 5.41
C ALA A 19 -7.09 -20.57 6.61
N ALA A 20 -7.98 -19.88 7.33
CA ALA A 20 -7.63 -19.16 8.56
C ALA A 20 -7.14 -20.10 9.66
N ALA A 21 -7.86 -21.21 9.89
CA ALA A 21 -7.47 -22.21 10.89
C ALA A 21 -6.10 -22.84 10.62
N VAL A 22 -5.75 -23.07 9.34
CA VAL A 22 -4.44 -23.60 8.95
C VAL A 22 -3.31 -22.60 9.22
N GLU A 23 -3.56 -21.29 9.01
CA GLU A 23 -2.58 -20.26 9.35
C GLU A 23 -2.36 -20.13 10.86
N ASP A 24 -3.44 -20.15 11.64
CA ASP A 24 -3.36 -20.06 13.11
C ASP A 24 -2.65 -21.29 13.71
N ALA A 25 -2.93 -22.49 13.20
CA ALA A 25 -2.28 -23.72 13.64
C ALA A 25 -0.79 -23.80 13.20
N GLY A 26 -0.43 -23.12 12.11
CA GLY A 26 0.94 -23.07 11.58
C GLY A 26 1.88 -22.13 12.35
N GLY A 27 1.36 -21.32 13.28
CA GLY A 27 2.12 -20.30 14.01
C GLY A 27 3.12 -20.84 15.04
N GLU A 28 2.95 -22.06 15.55
CA GLU A 28 3.83 -22.60 16.61
C GLU A 28 4.84 -23.65 16.15
N ILE A 29 4.70 -24.24 14.96
CA ILE A 29 5.62 -25.29 14.47
C ILE A 29 5.73 -25.25 12.94
N ALA A 30 6.64 -24.46 12.36
CA ALA A 30 7.38 -24.84 11.14
C ALA A 30 8.24 -23.69 10.56
N SER A 31 9.56 -23.83 10.73
CA SER A 31 10.59 -23.18 9.94
C SER A 31 10.88 -23.93 8.63
N SER A 32 9.86 -24.45 7.95
CA SER A 32 10.01 -25.13 6.66
C SER A 32 9.00 -24.61 5.65
N ALA A 33 9.50 -24.09 4.53
CA ALA A 33 8.78 -23.43 3.44
C ALA A 33 7.70 -24.27 2.71
N SER A 34 7.26 -25.39 3.28
CA SER A 34 6.25 -26.29 2.70
C SER A 34 4.83 -26.10 3.24
N SER A 35 4.64 -25.36 4.34
CA SER A 35 3.30 -25.18 4.95
C SER A 35 2.45 -24.09 4.28
N SER A 36 3.06 -23.02 3.74
CA SER A 36 2.31 -21.91 3.16
C SER A 36 1.52 -22.30 1.90
N SER A 37 2.03 -23.27 1.13
CA SER A 37 1.39 -23.71 -0.12
C SER A 37 0.06 -24.45 0.10
N SER A 38 -0.17 -25.03 1.29
CA SER A 38 -1.29 -25.94 1.53
C SER A 38 -2.64 -25.22 1.66
N SER A 39 -2.67 -23.97 2.12
CA SER A 39 -3.91 -23.16 2.27
C SER A 39 -4.13 -22.16 1.15
N ASP A 40 -3.12 -21.86 0.34
CA ASP A 40 -3.19 -20.87 -0.74
C ASP A 40 -4.33 -21.13 -1.74
N TRP A 41 -4.50 -22.37 -2.17
CA TRP A 41 -5.57 -22.75 -3.10
C TRP A 41 -6.97 -22.54 -2.49
N MET A 42 -7.11 -22.67 -1.17
CA MET A 42 -8.37 -22.44 -0.48
C MET A 42 -8.74 -20.95 -0.54
N ILE A 43 -7.78 -20.05 -0.37
CA ILE A 43 -8.00 -18.59 -0.48
C ILE A 43 -8.50 -18.24 -1.88
N TYR A 44 -7.84 -18.74 -2.93
CA TYR A 44 -8.25 -18.50 -4.32
C TYR A 44 -9.63 -19.08 -4.63
N LEU A 45 -9.88 -20.32 -4.22
CA LEU A 45 -11.15 -20.97 -4.46
C LEU A 45 -12.28 -20.21 -3.75
N SER A 46 -12.05 -19.79 -2.51
CA SER A 46 -13.03 -19.03 -1.73
C SER A 46 -13.38 -17.70 -2.41
N ALA A 47 -12.38 -16.93 -2.85
CA ALA A 47 -12.60 -15.69 -3.61
C ALA A 47 -13.39 -15.97 -4.90
N SER A 48 -13.03 -17.01 -5.66
CA SER A 48 -13.72 -17.41 -6.89
C SER A 48 -15.20 -17.77 -6.65
N GLN A 49 -15.49 -18.56 -5.60
CA GLN A 49 -16.86 -18.93 -5.24
C GLN A 49 -17.70 -17.69 -4.89
N LEU A 50 -17.17 -16.79 -4.06
CA LEU A 50 -17.89 -15.58 -3.68
C LEU A 50 -18.07 -14.60 -4.83
N ASN A 51 -17.06 -14.46 -5.69
CA ASN A 51 -17.13 -13.60 -6.87
C ASN A 51 -18.22 -14.09 -7.86
N THR A 52 -18.45 -15.40 -7.92
CA THR A 52 -19.54 -15.99 -8.72
C THR A 52 -20.92 -15.58 -8.21
N VAL A 53 -21.10 -15.51 -6.88
CA VAL A 53 -22.36 -15.11 -6.25
C VAL A 53 -22.59 -13.60 -6.37
N ALA A 54 -21.55 -12.80 -6.15
CA ALA A 54 -21.67 -11.35 -6.15
C ALA A 54 -22.07 -10.76 -7.52
N LYS A 55 -21.69 -11.45 -8.61
CA LYS A 55 -22.18 -11.14 -9.97
C LYS A 55 -23.70 -11.28 -10.10
N ARG A 56 -24.35 -12.04 -9.22
CA ARG A 56 -25.79 -12.35 -9.26
C ARG A 56 -26.59 -11.61 -8.19
N ARG A 57 -25.98 -11.30 -7.04
CA ARG A 57 -26.63 -10.65 -5.90
C ARG A 57 -25.70 -9.68 -5.19
N ARG A 58 -26.09 -8.39 -5.12
CA ARG A 58 -25.42 -7.39 -4.28
C ARG A 58 -26.05 -7.40 -2.90
N GLU A 59 -25.41 -8.09 -1.97
CA GLU A 59 -25.85 -8.14 -0.58
C GLU A 59 -24.85 -7.35 0.29
N PRO A 60 -25.29 -6.26 0.97
CA PRO A 60 -24.38 -5.35 1.66
C PRO A 60 -23.49 -6.00 2.74
N LEU A 61 -24.00 -7.05 3.40
CA LEU A 61 -23.24 -7.78 4.43
C LEU A 61 -22.10 -8.62 3.83
N LEU A 62 -22.24 -9.05 2.56
CA LEU A 62 -21.22 -9.82 1.84
C LEU A 62 -20.11 -8.92 1.27
N CYS A 63 -20.35 -7.62 1.10
CA CYS A 63 -19.39 -6.68 0.49
C CYS A 63 -18.05 -6.63 1.25
N VAL A 64 -18.07 -6.55 2.58
CA VAL A 64 -16.83 -6.50 3.39
C VAL A 64 -16.05 -7.81 3.28
N ALA A 65 -16.73 -8.94 3.47
CA ALA A 65 -16.11 -10.26 3.41
C ALA A 65 -15.50 -10.50 2.02
N LEU A 66 -16.23 -10.16 0.97
CA LEU A 66 -15.78 -10.30 -0.40
C LEU A 66 -14.60 -9.37 -0.73
N GLY A 67 -14.65 -8.10 -0.32
CA GLY A 67 -13.52 -7.18 -0.47
C GLY A 67 -12.27 -7.69 0.25
N THR A 68 -12.44 -8.18 1.48
CA THR A 68 -11.35 -8.74 2.30
C THR A 68 -10.73 -9.98 1.65
N MET A 69 -11.56 -10.88 1.13
CA MET A 69 -11.09 -12.12 0.51
C MET A 69 -10.39 -11.87 -0.83
N ASN A 70 -10.94 -10.97 -1.66
CA ASN A 70 -10.27 -10.55 -2.88
C ASN A 70 -8.93 -9.86 -2.60
N LEU A 71 -8.89 -8.97 -1.60
CA LEU A 71 -7.64 -8.33 -1.18
C LEU A 71 -6.59 -9.36 -0.75
N ARG A 72 -6.97 -10.37 0.04
CA ARG A 72 -6.02 -11.41 0.49
C ARG A 72 -5.55 -12.30 -0.66
N ALA A 73 -6.47 -12.72 -1.53
CA ALA A 73 -6.11 -13.47 -2.74
C ALA A 73 -5.19 -12.66 -3.66
N ALA A 74 -5.42 -11.35 -3.78
CA ALA A 74 -4.56 -10.45 -4.55
C ALA A 74 -3.17 -10.32 -3.93
N LYS A 75 -3.06 -10.12 -2.61
CA LYS A 75 -1.77 -10.09 -1.89
C LYS A 75 -0.99 -11.40 -2.07
N LEU A 76 -1.67 -12.54 -2.03
CA LEU A 76 -1.08 -13.84 -2.31
C LEU A 76 -0.65 -13.99 -3.78
N SER A 77 -1.38 -13.38 -4.71
CA SER A 77 -0.98 -13.35 -6.13
C SER A 77 0.29 -12.52 -6.30
N ILE A 78 0.34 -11.34 -5.68
CA ILE A 78 1.52 -10.45 -5.68
C ILE A 78 2.74 -11.16 -5.08
N SER A 79 2.60 -11.88 -3.97
CA SER A 79 3.72 -12.61 -3.36
C SER A 79 4.26 -13.75 -4.25
N LYS A 80 3.46 -14.20 -5.23
CA LYS A 80 3.84 -15.17 -6.27
C LYS A 80 4.17 -14.51 -7.60
N SER A 81 4.32 -13.18 -7.63
CA SER A 81 4.57 -12.37 -8.84
C SER A 81 3.48 -12.49 -9.92
N ALA A 82 2.27 -12.91 -9.54
CA ALA A 82 1.11 -13.00 -10.43
C ALA A 82 0.31 -11.68 -10.41
N PHE A 83 0.89 -10.62 -10.96
CA PHE A 83 0.34 -9.26 -10.86
C PHE A 83 -0.99 -9.08 -11.63
N TYR A 84 -1.16 -9.67 -12.81
CA TYR A 84 -2.43 -9.55 -13.57
C TYR A 84 -3.64 -10.14 -12.83
N PRO A 85 -3.59 -11.39 -12.32
CA PRO A 85 -4.65 -11.91 -11.44
C PRO A 85 -4.90 -11.04 -10.20
N ALA A 86 -3.83 -10.47 -9.62
CA ALA A 86 -3.97 -9.58 -8.48
C ALA A 86 -4.81 -8.34 -8.81
N VAL A 87 -4.55 -7.69 -9.95
CA VAL A 87 -5.34 -6.55 -10.43
C VAL A 87 -6.81 -6.93 -10.59
N GLU A 88 -7.12 -8.05 -11.24
CA GLU A 88 -8.50 -8.50 -11.44
C GLU A 88 -9.23 -8.71 -10.09
N LEU A 89 -8.56 -9.31 -9.12
CA LEU A 89 -9.10 -9.52 -7.77
C LEU A 89 -9.33 -8.18 -7.06
N LEU A 90 -8.38 -7.25 -7.13
CA LEU A 90 -8.51 -5.93 -6.50
C LEU A 90 -9.65 -5.11 -7.12
N GLU A 91 -9.72 -5.04 -8.44
CA GLU A 91 -10.80 -4.37 -9.18
C GLU A 91 -12.16 -4.99 -8.84
N PHE A 92 -12.23 -6.33 -8.73
CA PHE A 92 -13.45 -7.02 -8.33
C PHE A 92 -13.84 -6.69 -6.88
N GLY A 93 -12.88 -6.66 -5.95
CA GLY A 93 -13.09 -6.25 -4.57
C GLY A 93 -13.70 -4.85 -4.48
N ILE A 94 -13.11 -3.88 -5.20
CA ILE A 94 -13.58 -2.48 -5.26
C ILE A 94 -14.99 -2.38 -5.86
N THR A 95 -15.22 -3.03 -7.00
CA THR A 95 -16.51 -2.96 -7.74
C THR A 95 -17.70 -3.46 -6.92
N ASN A 96 -17.45 -4.33 -5.95
CA ASN A 96 -18.49 -4.92 -5.10
C ASN A 96 -18.70 -4.17 -3.78
N LEU A 97 -17.89 -3.14 -3.48
CA LEU A 97 -18.18 -2.24 -2.37
C LEU A 97 -19.33 -1.28 -2.77
N PRO A 98 -20.18 -0.89 -1.81
CA PRO A 98 -21.23 0.10 -2.07
C PRO A 98 -20.61 1.45 -2.40
N SER A 99 -20.75 1.93 -3.63
CA SER A 99 -20.03 3.12 -4.13
C SER A 99 -20.28 4.39 -3.31
N GLU A 100 -21.46 4.55 -2.73
CA GLU A 100 -21.81 5.71 -1.90
C GLU A 100 -21.19 5.65 -0.49
N GLU A 101 -20.98 4.44 0.04
CA GLU A 101 -20.53 4.20 1.42
C GLU A 101 -19.08 3.67 1.49
N GLN A 102 -18.41 3.50 0.36
CA GLN A 102 -17.10 2.81 0.33
C GLN A 102 -16.05 3.52 1.20
N TRP A 103 -16.15 4.83 1.38
CA TRP A 103 -15.26 5.61 2.24
C TRP A 103 -15.83 5.89 3.65
N ASP A 104 -16.99 5.32 3.99
CA ASP A 104 -17.57 5.42 5.33
C ASP A 104 -16.85 4.54 6.34
N SER A 105 -17.12 4.78 7.62
CA SER A 105 -16.45 4.06 8.71
C SER A 105 -16.47 2.55 8.67
N LYS A 106 -17.52 1.99 8.08
CA LYS A 106 -17.68 0.55 7.93
C LYS A 106 -16.73 -0.06 6.89
N PHE A 107 -16.46 0.66 5.79
CA PHE A 107 -15.70 0.15 4.64
C PHE A 107 -14.33 0.83 4.46
N TYR A 108 -14.07 1.92 5.18
CA TYR A 108 -12.89 2.77 5.01
C TYR A 108 -11.58 1.98 4.93
N ASN A 109 -11.32 1.11 5.93
CA ASN A 109 -10.06 0.38 6.02
C ASN A 109 -9.85 -0.57 4.82
N ILE A 110 -10.91 -1.27 4.40
CA ILE A 110 -10.81 -2.21 3.28
C ILE A 110 -10.69 -1.46 1.95
N THR A 111 -11.43 -0.36 1.78
CA THR A 111 -11.37 0.50 0.59
C THR A 111 -9.99 1.13 0.43
N LEU A 112 -9.45 1.69 1.51
CA LEU A 112 -8.11 2.27 1.53
C LEU A 112 -7.06 1.24 1.11
N GLU A 113 -7.10 0.04 1.68
CA GLU A 113 -6.11 -0.99 1.39
C GLU A 113 -6.26 -1.57 -0.02
N LEU A 114 -7.50 -1.73 -0.53
CA LEU A 114 -7.77 -2.15 -1.90
C LEU A 114 -7.21 -1.15 -2.92
N TYR A 115 -7.55 0.14 -2.81
CA TYR A 115 -7.07 1.16 -3.74
C TYR A 115 -5.56 1.36 -3.64
N THR A 116 -4.98 1.35 -2.43
CA THR A 116 -3.52 1.47 -2.25
C THR A 116 -2.79 0.29 -2.89
N THR A 117 -3.25 -0.94 -2.66
CA THR A 117 -2.65 -2.14 -3.26
C THR A 117 -2.84 -2.16 -4.78
N LEU A 118 -4.00 -1.71 -5.28
CA LEU A 118 -4.26 -1.58 -6.72
C LEU A 118 -3.29 -0.58 -7.37
N ALA A 119 -3.12 0.60 -6.76
CA ALA A 119 -2.18 1.61 -7.25
C ALA A 119 -0.76 1.03 -7.37
N GLU A 120 -0.24 0.40 -6.30
CA GLU A 120 1.09 -0.22 -6.31
C GLU A 120 1.21 -1.30 -7.40
N THR A 121 0.20 -2.18 -7.52
CA THR A 121 0.18 -3.29 -8.48
C THR A 121 0.16 -2.79 -9.92
N GLU A 122 -0.70 -1.82 -10.24
CA GLU A 122 -0.79 -1.22 -11.57
C GLU A 122 0.50 -0.47 -11.95
N TYR A 123 1.16 0.17 -10.97
CA TYR A 123 2.47 0.78 -11.19
C TYR A 123 3.54 -0.25 -11.53
N TYR A 124 3.59 -1.38 -10.83
CA TYR A 124 4.55 -2.46 -11.13
C TYR A 124 4.33 -3.10 -12.51
N LEU A 125 3.10 -3.09 -13.02
CA LEU A 125 2.78 -3.52 -14.38
C LEU A 125 3.10 -2.46 -15.45
N GLY A 126 3.49 -1.24 -15.05
CA GLY A 126 3.71 -0.11 -15.97
C GLY A 126 2.42 0.58 -16.43
N HIS A 127 1.27 0.28 -15.83
CA HIS A 127 -0.01 0.93 -16.13
C HIS A 127 -0.14 2.25 -15.35
N THR A 128 0.75 3.19 -15.63
CA THR A 128 0.92 4.45 -14.88
C THR A 128 -0.38 5.25 -14.73
N GLU A 129 -1.21 5.34 -15.78
CA GLU A 129 -2.46 6.12 -15.72
C GLU A 129 -3.52 5.49 -14.82
N LYS A 130 -3.66 4.15 -14.85
CA LYS A 130 -4.55 3.44 -13.93
C LYS A 130 -4.08 3.57 -12.48
N SER A 131 -2.77 3.48 -12.27
CA SER A 131 -2.20 3.67 -10.94
C SER A 131 -2.45 5.10 -10.42
N LYS A 132 -2.28 6.13 -11.26
CA LYS A 132 -2.63 7.52 -10.92
C LYS A 132 -4.12 7.69 -10.58
N GLU A 133 -5.02 7.00 -11.27
CA GLU A 133 -6.45 7.01 -10.94
C GLU A 133 -6.68 6.45 -9.54
N ALA A 134 -6.13 5.28 -9.23
CA ALA A 134 -6.25 4.68 -7.89
C ALA A 134 -5.62 5.56 -6.79
N ILE A 135 -4.47 6.19 -7.07
CA ILE A 135 -3.85 7.18 -6.16
C ILE A 135 -4.81 8.34 -5.91
N ARG A 136 -5.46 8.87 -6.96
CA ARG A 136 -6.41 9.99 -6.83
C ARG A 136 -7.58 9.61 -5.93
N GLN A 137 -8.12 8.41 -6.07
CA GLN A 137 -9.20 7.92 -5.20
C GLN A 137 -8.80 7.98 -3.72
N VAL A 138 -7.60 7.51 -3.38
CA VAL A 138 -7.06 7.58 -2.00
C VAL A 138 -6.82 9.03 -1.57
N MET A 139 -6.18 9.84 -2.40
CA MET A 139 -5.83 11.22 -2.07
C MET A 139 -7.05 12.10 -1.81
N ASP A 140 -8.14 11.89 -2.55
CA ASP A 140 -9.36 12.69 -2.43
C ASP A 140 -10.21 12.30 -1.21
N HIS A 141 -10.22 11.01 -0.84
CA HIS A 141 -11.17 10.48 0.14
C HIS A 141 -10.56 10.01 1.47
N ALA A 142 -9.28 9.63 1.52
CA ALA A 142 -8.63 9.11 2.72
C ALA A 142 -8.24 10.23 3.71
N ASN A 143 -9.23 10.90 4.28
CA ASN A 143 -9.05 12.15 5.03
C ASN A 143 -8.92 11.97 6.54
N ARG A 144 -8.85 10.73 7.06
CA ARG A 144 -8.75 10.50 8.52
C ARG A 144 -7.37 10.83 9.08
N SER A 145 -6.33 10.51 8.33
CA SER A 145 -4.94 10.72 8.73
C SER A 145 -4.06 10.93 7.51
N ASN A 146 -3.02 11.77 7.65
CA ASN A 146 -1.96 11.87 6.64
C ASN A 146 -1.25 10.53 6.43
N TYR A 147 -1.27 9.64 7.44
CA TYR A 147 -0.73 8.29 7.36
C TYR A 147 -1.41 7.45 6.28
N ASP A 148 -2.72 7.64 6.10
CA ASP A 148 -3.50 6.87 5.11
C ASP A 148 -3.07 7.21 3.67
N LYS A 149 -2.63 8.45 3.44
CA LYS A 149 -2.15 8.92 2.14
C LYS A 149 -0.67 8.63 1.89
N TYR A 150 0.07 8.24 2.93
CA TYR A 150 1.53 8.13 2.88
C TYR A 150 2.04 7.21 1.77
N ARG A 151 1.52 5.98 1.71
CA ARG A 151 1.95 4.96 0.73
C ARG A 151 1.75 5.43 -0.70
N VAL A 152 0.58 6.01 -0.99
CA VAL A 152 0.27 6.50 -2.35
C VAL A 152 1.03 7.79 -2.71
N GLN A 153 1.36 8.63 -1.73
CA GLN A 153 2.19 9.81 -1.95
C GLN A 153 3.64 9.43 -2.30
N LEU A 154 4.21 8.42 -1.62
CA LEU A 154 5.52 7.88 -1.98
C LEU A 154 5.52 7.33 -3.41
N LEU A 155 4.48 6.58 -3.76
CA LEU A 155 4.32 6.02 -5.09
C LEU A 155 4.26 7.12 -6.17
N LEU A 156 3.60 8.24 -5.89
CA LEU A 156 3.57 9.41 -6.78
C LEU A 156 4.97 10.02 -6.97
N GLY A 157 5.78 10.10 -5.89
CA GLY A 157 7.17 10.54 -5.96
C GLY A 157 8.04 9.60 -6.82
N ASP A 158 7.87 8.29 -6.65
CA ASP A 158 8.57 7.27 -7.44
C ASP A 158 8.19 7.33 -8.92
N MET A 159 6.90 7.53 -9.23
CA MET A 159 6.44 7.76 -10.60
C MET A 159 7.13 8.98 -11.22
N ALA A 160 7.19 10.11 -10.52
CA ALA A 160 7.84 11.32 -11.03
C ALA A 160 9.34 11.11 -11.30
N ALA A 161 10.02 10.35 -10.42
CA ALA A 161 11.45 10.07 -10.55
C ALA A 161 11.76 9.06 -11.67
N MET A 162 10.87 8.11 -11.94
CA MET A 162 11.07 7.00 -12.90
C MET A 162 10.40 7.23 -14.26
N ASP A 163 9.57 8.27 -14.41
CA ASP A 163 8.96 8.62 -15.70
C ASP A 163 10.04 8.90 -16.77
N LEU A 164 9.66 8.85 -18.05
CA LEU A 164 10.55 9.08 -19.19
C LEU A 164 11.32 10.40 -19.09
N LYS A 165 10.70 11.43 -18.49
CA LYS A 165 11.30 12.75 -18.26
C LYS A 165 12.22 12.82 -17.05
N ARG A 166 12.14 11.83 -16.14
CA ARG A 166 12.90 11.74 -14.88
C ARG A 166 12.88 13.08 -14.13
N ASP A 167 11.69 13.54 -13.79
CA ASP A 167 11.49 14.84 -13.14
C ASP A 167 11.85 14.74 -11.64
N TYR A 168 13.15 14.70 -11.37
CA TYR A 168 13.69 14.60 -10.02
C TYR A 168 13.34 15.81 -9.15
N ASP A 169 13.17 16.99 -9.76
CA ASP A 169 12.78 18.19 -9.04
C ASP A 169 11.34 18.06 -8.53
N HIS A 170 10.43 17.54 -9.37
CA HIS A 170 9.07 17.25 -8.95
C HIS A 170 9.03 16.13 -7.90
N ALA A 171 9.72 15.02 -8.12
CA ALA A 171 9.80 13.93 -7.14
C ALA A 171 10.33 14.43 -5.77
N GLN A 172 11.39 15.24 -5.78
CA GLN A 172 11.95 15.83 -4.57
C GLN A 172 10.92 16.77 -3.88
N SER A 173 10.16 17.55 -4.66
CA SER A 173 9.11 18.39 -4.09
C SER A 173 8.04 17.58 -3.37
N VAL A 174 7.60 16.45 -3.97
CA VAL A 174 6.65 15.52 -3.37
C VAL A 174 7.20 14.98 -2.05
N TYR A 175 8.44 14.47 -2.04
CA TYR A 175 9.04 13.93 -0.80
C TYR A 175 9.21 14.98 0.30
N ILE A 176 9.58 16.21 -0.05
CA ILE A 176 9.68 17.31 0.93
C ILE A 176 8.30 17.64 1.50
N ASP A 177 7.27 17.68 0.67
CA ASP A 177 5.92 17.99 1.11
C ASP A 177 5.33 16.88 1.99
N ILE A 178 5.63 15.61 1.70
CA ILE A 178 5.34 14.49 2.60
C ILE A 178 6.00 14.73 3.96
N LEU A 179 7.32 14.95 4.00
CA LEU A 179 8.02 15.16 5.27
C LEU A 179 7.47 16.36 6.06
N ARG A 180 7.10 17.45 5.38
CA ARG A 180 6.45 18.60 6.03
C ARG A 180 5.13 18.23 6.70
N GLN A 181 4.32 17.37 6.08
CA GLN A 181 3.06 16.87 6.66
C GLN A 181 3.28 16.07 7.94
N TYR A 182 4.46 15.46 8.12
CA TYR A 182 4.87 14.75 9.34
C TYR A 182 5.59 15.64 10.38
N GLY A 183 5.64 16.95 10.16
CA GLY A 183 6.20 17.90 11.13
C GLY A 183 7.69 18.21 10.96
N TYR A 184 8.35 17.69 9.92
CA TYR A 184 9.73 18.05 9.61
C TYR A 184 9.80 19.49 9.09
N LYS A 185 10.35 20.39 9.91
CA LYS A 185 10.52 21.82 9.59
C LYS A 185 11.83 22.09 8.86
N ASN A 186 11.92 23.24 8.19
CA ASN A 186 13.15 23.77 7.59
C ASN A 186 13.82 22.89 6.50
N LEU A 187 13.02 22.07 5.81
CA LEU A 187 13.49 21.32 4.63
C LEU A 187 13.70 22.26 3.45
N ASN A 188 14.97 22.50 3.10
CA ASN A 188 15.34 23.31 1.96
C ASN A 188 15.15 22.50 0.66
N LYS A 189 14.53 23.12 -0.37
CA LYS A 189 14.28 22.51 -1.68
C LYS A 189 15.56 22.07 -2.40
N LYS A 190 16.72 22.64 -2.08
CA LYS A 190 18.01 22.20 -2.63
C LYS A 190 18.89 21.61 -1.53
N VAL A 191 18.82 20.30 -1.35
CA VAL A 191 19.72 19.58 -0.45
C VAL A 191 20.97 19.22 -1.24
N GLY A 192 22.09 19.90 -0.96
CA GLY A 192 23.38 19.54 -1.56
C GLY A 192 23.77 18.11 -1.21
N TRP A 193 24.42 17.41 -2.16
CA TRP A 193 24.83 16.00 -2.02
C TRP A 193 25.54 15.69 -0.70
N PHE A 194 26.44 16.57 -0.23
CA PHE A 194 27.16 16.39 1.03
C PHE A 194 26.24 16.32 2.26
N ARG A 195 25.17 17.13 2.28
CA ARG A 195 24.18 17.12 3.36
C ARG A 195 23.36 15.84 3.32
N LEU A 196 22.93 15.43 2.12
CA LEU A 196 22.21 14.17 1.93
C LEU A 196 23.06 12.95 2.36
N ALA A 197 24.34 12.92 1.98
CA ALA A 197 25.26 11.85 2.34
C ALA A 197 25.57 11.80 3.85
N ARG A 198 25.60 12.97 4.51
CA ARG A 198 25.75 13.08 5.97
C ARG A 198 24.50 12.57 6.68
N GLU A 199 23.31 13.02 6.28
CA GLU A 199 22.05 12.55 6.87
C GLU A 199 21.82 11.07 6.62
N ARG A 200 22.11 10.56 5.42
CA ARG A 200 22.04 9.12 5.14
C ARG A 200 22.94 8.31 6.06
N ARG A 201 24.15 8.79 6.36
CA ARG A 201 25.07 8.14 7.32
C ARG A 201 24.54 8.20 8.74
N ARG A 202 23.99 9.35 9.16
CA ARG A 202 23.36 9.53 10.47
C ARG A 202 22.18 8.57 10.63
N LEU A 203 21.23 8.56 9.70
CA LEU A 203 20.05 7.69 9.73
C LEU A 203 20.44 6.21 9.74
N ARG A 204 21.42 5.78 8.95
CA ARG A 204 21.91 4.39 8.99
C ARG A 204 22.55 4.00 10.31
N ARG A 205 23.19 4.94 11.00
CA ARG A 205 23.83 4.70 12.29
C ARG A 205 22.80 4.68 13.42
N ASP A 206 21.92 5.67 13.44
CA ASP A 206 20.93 5.88 14.50
C ASP A 206 19.75 4.89 14.36
N PHE A 207 19.43 4.48 13.12
CA PHE A 207 18.34 3.55 12.80
C PHE A 207 18.78 2.49 11.76
N PRO A 208 19.60 1.50 12.14
CA PRO A 208 20.20 0.54 11.21
C PRO A 208 19.20 -0.42 10.52
N LYS A 209 17.99 -0.58 11.09
CA LYS A 209 16.92 -1.42 10.55
C LYS A 209 15.80 -0.62 9.87
N LEU A 210 15.96 0.70 9.79
CA LEU A 210 14.92 1.58 9.26
C LEU A 210 14.72 1.33 7.77
N THR A 211 13.49 1.02 7.41
CA THR A 211 13.02 1.02 6.03
C THR A 211 12.32 2.33 5.73
N TRP A 212 12.15 2.66 4.45
CA TRP A 212 11.40 3.84 4.06
C TRP A 212 9.94 3.79 4.53
N ARG A 213 9.41 2.61 4.87
CA ARG A 213 8.05 2.44 5.42
C ARG A 213 7.93 2.98 6.84
N ASP A 214 9.04 3.07 7.55
CA ASP A 214 9.08 3.45 8.97
C ASP A 214 9.27 4.96 9.16
N ILE A 215 9.35 5.74 8.07
CA ILE A 215 9.53 7.20 8.13
C ILE A 215 8.48 7.91 8.99
N PRO A 216 7.18 7.54 8.95
CA PRO A 216 6.17 8.16 9.81
C PRO A 216 6.43 7.93 11.30
N ASP A 217 7.13 6.85 11.66
CA ASP A 217 7.41 6.45 13.04
C ASP A 217 8.72 7.04 13.59
N ILE A 218 9.50 7.72 12.74
CA ILE A 218 10.73 8.37 13.18
C ILE A 218 10.36 9.59 14.03
N PRO A 219 10.80 9.67 15.30
CA PRO A 219 10.54 10.84 16.14
C PRO A 219 11.12 12.09 15.48
N ASN A 220 10.37 13.20 15.50
CA ASN A 220 10.73 14.47 14.85
C ASN A 220 12.21 14.81 15.06
N LEU A 221 13.01 14.57 14.01
CA LEU A 221 14.40 14.98 13.99
C LEU A 221 14.37 16.48 13.73
N GLU A 222 14.46 17.28 14.79
CA GLU A 222 14.79 18.69 14.64
C GLU A 222 16.07 18.75 13.82
N VAL A 223 15.96 19.29 12.61
CA VAL A 223 17.10 19.49 11.74
C VAL A 223 17.91 20.58 12.43
N PRO A 224 19.11 20.30 12.95
CA PRO A 224 19.91 21.35 13.56
C PRO A 224 20.04 22.47 12.54
N GLU A 225 19.68 23.69 12.95
CA GLU A 225 19.78 24.87 12.11
C GLU A 225 21.16 24.86 11.47
N ALA A 226 21.19 24.96 10.13
CA ALA A 226 22.44 24.88 9.41
C ALA A 226 23.36 25.98 9.95
N GLU A 227 24.42 25.59 10.65
CA GLU A 227 25.52 26.51 10.96
C GLU A 227 25.92 27.15 9.63
N ASP A 228 25.72 28.47 9.57
CA ASP A 228 25.97 29.29 8.40
C ASP A 228 27.43 29.08 8.02
N VAL A 229 27.69 28.29 6.96
CA VAL A 229 29.03 28.11 6.39
C VAL A 229 29.36 29.39 5.60
N ARG A 230 29.38 30.53 6.29
CA ARG A 230 29.94 31.79 5.86
C ARG A 230 31.05 32.14 6.82
N GLY A 231 32.29 31.98 6.37
CA GLY A 231 33.44 32.42 7.16
C GLY A 231 34.79 31.84 6.75
N GLY A 232 34.90 31.18 5.60
CA GLY A 232 36.17 30.66 5.09
C GLY A 232 36.82 31.54 4.03
N GLY A 233 36.63 32.86 4.07
CA GLY A 233 37.31 33.80 3.17
C GLY A 233 38.79 33.90 3.53
N LYS A 234 39.61 32.95 3.06
CA LYS A 234 41.07 33.10 3.08
C LYS A 234 41.46 34.21 2.10
N SER A 235 41.58 35.42 2.63
CA SER A 235 42.33 36.50 2.02
C SER A 235 43.79 36.05 1.89
N ARG A 236 44.23 35.75 0.66
CA ARG A 236 45.65 35.66 0.31
C ARG A 236 46.09 37.06 -0.09
N ARG A 237 46.90 37.68 0.78
CA ARG A 237 47.93 38.64 0.36
C ARG A 237 49.20 37.87 0.06
#